data_AF-A0A7X5BSD9-F1
#
_entry.id   AF-A0A7X5BSD9-F1
#
_cell.length_a   1.000
_cell.length_b   1.000
_cell.length_c   1.000
_cell.angle_alpha   90.00
_cell.angle_beta   90.00
_cell.angle_gamma   90.00
#
_symmetry.space_group_name_H-M   'P 1'
#
loop_
_entity.id
_entity.type
_entity.pdbx_description
1 polymer ?
#
loop_
_entity_poly.entity_id
_entity_poly.type
_entity_poly.pdbx_seq_one_letter_code
_entity_poly.pdbx_strand_id
1 'polypeptide(L)'
;MFPLPSQVLRQREGLLADTPFPLLLHALMVEERTCTLELKVRQREKRITFEDGAPVACNSNLLHETLGKYLVEKGRLTEGDYQKSLAESVSSGMQLGGLLVQKGLISPFDLYKQLQANLAHKLLDCFRWTEAKYRLIADVEHPDATVRANTAQLILTGVSTQLPFDTVATHFTFTDDRRFGQMPGVESAPKLSSKDARLFQALRQRPTFNELLERTGFDMDSVLRRLYALCLLGVAGFAEDVDARAEELARRAPAATPAPEPVPTPVPVLAQAPSGTPFADEDEAARNALVGAFLNHRSLDPFALLEVPEDVQPVALRKAFLAAADRFSPLRFQTSELKEKAEGMLAAYARAYGLLSEPEQNALWKKRRQAHREKARSNTGRPSTAEQFRIRTDLLDATTQFDEAKRRLEARNFAGAFEYFEYACDIDPRPLYQAHRAWARYLMKPEAHGRLVLQELQELTRQEPGLEEGWAFLGDVARGEGQWALAEDALRKAFKLNPQQRRYVALIQEIARRR
;
A
#
# COMPACT_ATOMS: atom_id res chain seq x y z
N MET A 1 -8.50 -9.03 23.35
CA MET A 1 -7.75 -9.59 22.20
C MET A 1 -6.77 -8.58 21.61
N PHE A 2 -7.06 -7.28 21.59
CA PHE A 2 -6.11 -6.20 21.24
C PHE A 2 -6.31 -5.00 22.19
N PRO A 3 -5.32 -4.11 22.37
CA PRO A 3 -5.54 -2.84 23.07
C PRO A 3 -6.57 -1.98 22.32
N LEU A 4 -7.25 -1.09 23.06
CA LEU A 4 -8.22 -0.18 22.43
C LEU A 4 -7.51 0.78 21.46
N PRO A 5 -8.12 1.13 20.30
CA PRO A 5 -7.57 2.10 19.35
C PRO A 5 -7.03 3.39 20.00
N SER A 6 -7.83 4.00 20.88
CA SER A 6 -7.42 5.18 21.65
C SER A 6 -6.19 4.96 22.53
N GLN A 7 -5.98 3.75 23.07
CA GLN A 7 -4.79 3.43 23.87
C GLN A 7 -3.55 3.29 23.00
N VAL A 8 -3.68 2.67 21.82
CA VAL A 8 -2.59 2.53 20.85
C VAL A 8 -2.05 3.92 20.46
N LEU A 9 -2.95 4.87 20.17
CA LEU A 9 -2.57 6.21 19.71
C LEU A 9 -2.11 7.16 20.84
N ARG A 10 -2.11 6.74 22.11
CA ARG A 10 -1.51 7.55 23.19
C ARG A 10 0.01 7.64 23.03
N GLN A 11 0.63 6.57 22.56
CA GLN A 11 2.05 6.56 22.24
C GLN A 11 2.26 7.20 20.87
N ARG A 12 2.97 8.33 20.84
CA ARG A 12 3.26 9.04 19.60
C ARG A 12 4.51 8.51 18.89
N GLU A 13 5.33 7.71 19.55
CA GLU A 13 6.50 7.07 18.96
C GLU A 13 6.79 5.74 19.65
N GLY A 14 7.45 4.83 18.94
CA GLY A 14 7.77 3.48 19.42
C GLY A 14 8.40 2.60 18.36
N LEU A 15 8.39 1.29 18.58
CA LEU A 15 8.85 0.28 17.63
C LEU A 15 7.68 -0.54 17.08
N LEU A 16 7.74 -0.91 15.80
CA LEU A 16 6.75 -1.78 15.17
C LEU A 16 6.78 -3.22 15.72
N ALA A 17 7.84 -3.61 16.44
CA ALA A 17 7.92 -4.90 17.11
C ALA A 17 6.91 -4.98 18.26
N ASP A 18 6.72 -3.86 18.98
CA ASP A 18 5.79 -3.74 20.10
C ASP A 18 4.39 -3.33 19.63
N THR A 19 4.29 -2.44 18.64
CA THR A 19 3.03 -1.98 18.06
C THR A 19 3.04 -2.23 16.54
N PRO A 20 2.62 -3.43 16.09
CA PRO A 20 2.68 -3.79 14.69
C PRO A 20 1.94 -2.80 13.78
N PHE A 21 2.47 -2.60 12.58
CA PHE A 21 1.87 -1.72 11.58
C PHE A 21 0.36 -1.91 11.36
N PRO A 22 -0.20 -3.13 11.23
CA PRO A 22 -1.65 -3.30 11.12
C PRO A 22 -2.44 -2.76 12.31
N LEU A 23 -1.90 -2.84 13.53
CA LEU A 23 -2.52 -2.32 14.74
C LEU A 23 -2.56 -0.78 14.72
N LEU A 24 -1.48 -0.13 14.26
CA LEU A 24 -1.46 1.33 14.05
C LEU A 24 -2.47 1.75 12.97
N LEU A 25 -2.51 1.06 11.83
CA LEU A 25 -3.46 1.35 10.75
C LEU A 25 -4.91 1.23 11.24
N HIS A 26 -5.23 0.17 11.97
CA HIS A 26 -6.55 -0.04 12.55
C HIS A 26 -6.89 1.07 13.54
N ALA A 27 -5.96 1.43 14.43
CA ALA A 27 -6.19 2.46 15.43
C ALA A 27 -6.44 3.84 14.79
N LEU A 28 -5.63 4.20 13.78
CA LEU A 28 -5.81 5.44 13.02
C LEU A 28 -7.16 5.49 12.28
N MET A 29 -7.57 4.36 11.69
CA MET A 29 -8.85 4.23 10.99
C MET A 29 -10.04 4.40 11.93
N VAL A 30 -10.06 3.72 13.07
CA VAL A 30 -11.20 3.76 14.01
C VAL A 30 -11.30 5.11 14.73
N GLU A 31 -10.17 5.75 15.01
CA GLU A 31 -10.13 7.06 15.66
C GLU A 31 -10.19 8.23 14.66
N GLU A 32 -10.36 7.93 13.36
CA GLU A 32 -10.45 8.89 12.25
C GLU A 32 -9.36 9.97 12.28
N ARG A 33 -8.13 9.61 12.68
CA ARG A 33 -7.07 10.62 12.89
C ARG A 33 -6.47 11.09 11.58
N THR A 34 -6.40 12.40 11.42
CA THR A 34 -5.58 13.08 10.40
C THR A 34 -4.20 13.36 10.99
N CYS A 35 -3.18 12.69 10.48
CA CYS A 35 -1.80 12.77 10.97
C CYS A 35 -0.79 12.27 9.93
N THR A 36 0.49 12.48 10.18
CA THR A 36 1.58 11.84 9.43
C THR A 36 2.28 10.77 10.28
N LEU A 37 2.39 9.56 9.75
CA LEU A 37 3.17 8.46 10.32
C LEU A 37 4.52 8.38 9.62
N GLU A 38 5.59 8.62 10.36
CA GLU A 38 6.97 8.37 9.92
C GLU A 38 7.41 6.98 10.34
N LEU A 39 7.98 6.22 9.43
CA LEU A 39 8.60 4.92 9.66
C LEU A 39 10.06 4.97 9.24
N LYS A 40 10.96 4.46 10.08
CA LYS A 40 12.39 4.39 9.77
C LYS A 40 13.01 3.08 10.24
N VAL A 41 13.69 2.40 9.32
CA VAL A 41 14.49 1.20 9.59
C VAL A 41 15.79 1.25 8.79
N ARG A 42 16.92 1.30 9.50
CA ARG A 42 18.25 1.51 8.87
C ARG A 42 18.23 2.75 7.96
N GLN A 43 18.51 2.57 6.66
CA GLN A 43 18.47 3.62 5.63
C GLN A 43 17.09 3.80 5.00
N ARG A 44 16.13 2.90 5.23
CA ARG A 44 14.79 2.98 4.63
C ARG A 44 13.91 3.89 5.46
N GLU A 45 13.22 4.81 4.81
CA GLU A 45 12.29 5.74 5.44
C GLU A 45 11.00 5.90 4.62
N LYS A 46 9.87 5.97 5.34
CA LYS A 46 8.57 6.25 4.76
C LYS A 46 7.83 7.29 5.60
N ARG A 47 7.13 8.17 4.91
CA ARG A 47 6.23 9.16 5.51
C ARG A 47 4.85 8.99 4.91
N ILE A 48 3.91 8.54 5.72
CA ILE A 48 2.54 8.21 5.31
C ILE A 48 1.61 9.28 5.87
N THR A 49 0.83 9.92 5.01
CA THR A 49 -0.16 10.92 5.43
C THR A 49 -1.53 10.29 5.49
N PHE A 50 -2.22 10.52 6.59
CA PHE A 50 -3.59 10.07 6.86
C PHE A 50 -4.53 11.26 6.91
N GLU A 51 -5.72 11.10 6.33
CA GLU A 51 -6.84 12.03 6.35
C GLU A 51 -8.08 11.25 6.76
N ASP A 52 -8.72 11.67 7.86
CA ASP A 52 -9.86 10.99 8.51
C ASP A 52 -9.62 9.47 8.66
N GLY A 53 -8.44 9.11 9.17
CA GLY A 53 -8.04 7.72 9.43
C GLY A 53 -7.65 6.88 8.20
N ALA A 54 -7.69 7.42 6.98
CA ALA A 54 -7.27 6.68 5.79
C ALA A 54 -5.96 7.21 5.19
N PRO A 55 -5.05 6.33 4.72
CA PRO A 55 -3.86 6.74 3.99
C PRO A 55 -4.24 7.44 2.67
N VAL A 56 -3.70 8.64 2.47
CA VAL A 56 -3.91 9.44 1.24
C VAL A 56 -2.61 9.71 0.46
N ALA A 57 -1.47 9.66 1.14
CA ALA A 57 -0.16 9.81 0.50
C ALA A 57 0.90 8.98 1.21
N CYS A 58 1.93 8.58 0.46
CA CYS A 58 3.12 7.93 1.01
C CYS A 58 4.36 8.38 0.24
N ASN A 59 5.25 9.10 0.92
CA ASN A 59 6.58 9.39 0.43
C ASN A 59 7.54 8.31 0.91
N SER A 60 8.39 7.81 0.00
CA SER A 60 9.32 6.71 0.25
C SER A 60 10.65 7.05 -0.40
N ASN A 61 11.75 6.67 0.25
CA ASN A 61 13.08 6.80 -0.33
C ASN A 61 13.50 5.60 -1.19
N LEU A 62 12.60 4.66 -1.50
CA LEU A 62 12.88 3.51 -2.35
C LEU A 62 12.60 3.83 -3.84
N LEU A 63 13.58 3.61 -4.72
CA LEU A 63 13.46 3.98 -6.13
C LEU A 63 12.34 3.24 -6.87
N HIS A 64 12.23 1.93 -6.66
CA HIS A 64 11.22 1.07 -7.30
C HIS A 64 9.77 1.44 -6.89
N GLU A 65 9.61 2.16 -5.79
CA GLU A 65 8.29 2.63 -5.34
C GLU A 65 7.89 3.98 -5.94
N THR A 66 8.80 4.69 -6.61
CA THR A 66 8.46 5.93 -7.32
C THR A 66 7.44 5.64 -8.43
N LEU A 67 6.53 6.59 -8.70
CA LEU A 67 5.48 6.39 -9.71
C LEU A 67 6.05 5.97 -11.07
N GLY A 68 7.12 6.64 -11.53
CA GLY A 68 7.72 6.36 -12.82
C GLY A 68 8.28 4.94 -12.92
N LYS A 69 9.12 4.52 -11.97
CA LYS A 69 9.67 3.16 -11.96
C LYS A 69 8.60 2.09 -11.74
N TYR A 70 7.63 2.35 -10.87
CA TYR A 70 6.48 1.47 -10.69
C TYR A 70 5.70 1.26 -12.00
N LEU A 71 5.45 2.32 -12.78
CA LEU A 71 4.77 2.20 -14.07
C LEU A 71 5.59 1.40 -15.10
N VAL A 72 6.92 1.56 -15.11
CA VAL A 72 7.81 0.78 -15.97
C VAL A 72 7.78 -0.71 -15.60
N GLU A 73 7.89 -1.03 -14.31
CA GLU A 73 7.83 -2.41 -13.82
C GLU A 73 6.49 -3.09 -14.13
N LYS A 74 5.39 -2.33 -14.12
CA LYS A 74 4.05 -2.83 -14.51
C LYS A 74 3.82 -2.86 -16.02
N GLY A 75 4.82 -2.51 -16.85
CA GLY A 75 4.71 -2.46 -18.30
C GLY A 75 3.73 -1.40 -18.81
N ARG A 76 3.40 -0.40 -17.99
CA ARG A 76 2.48 0.70 -18.33
C ARG A 76 3.19 1.91 -18.94
N LEU A 77 4.52 1.96 -18.81
CA LEU A 77 5.37 3.01 -19.35
C LEU A 77 6.66 2.37 -19.83
N THR A 78 7.19 2.80 -20.97
CA THR A 78 8.50 2.31 -21.43
C THR A 78 9.62 3.02 -20.66
N GLU A 79 10.79 2.38 -20.51
CA GLU A 79 11.94 3.03 -19.86
C GLU A 79 12.36 4.31 -20.63
N GLY A 80 12.28 4.30 -21.96
CA GLY A 80 12.59 5.48 -22.78
C GLY A 80 11.64 6.65 -22.54
N ASP A 81 10.34 6.40 -22.45
CA ASP A 81 9.33 7.44 -22.19
C ASP A 81 9.39 7.94 -20.74
N TYR A 82 9.70 7.04 -19.79
CA TYR A 82 9.97 7.41 -18.41
C TYR A 82 11.13 8.40 -18.31
N GLN A 83 12.29 8.10 -18.91
CA GLN A 83 13.46 8.97 -18.83
C GLN A 83 13.21 10.35 -19.45
N LYS A 84 12.54 10.41 -20.60
CA LYS A 84 12.16 11.68 -21.25
C LYS A 84 11.20 12.49 -20.38
N SER A 85 10.14 11.85 -19.89
CA SER A 85 9.12 12.50 -19.06
C SER A 85 9.68 12.93 -17.71
N LEU A 86 10.61 12.17 -17.14
CA LEU A 86 11.29 12.53 -15.91
C LEU A 86 12.17 13.77 -16.10
N ALA A 87 12.99 13.81 -17.15
CA ALA A 87 13.85 14.95 -17.45
C ALA A 87 13.04 16.24 -17.61
N GLU A 88 11.90 16.15 -18.29
CA GLU A 88 10.98 17.29 -18.48
C GLU A 88 10.22 17.66 -17.20
N SER A 89 9.82 16.69 -16.38
CA SER A 89 9.23 16.96 -15.06
C SER A 89 10.22 17.72 -14.17
N VAL A 90 11.51 17.35 -14.20
CA VAL A 90 12.57 18.02 -13.43
C VAL A 90 12.85 19.45 -13.91
N SER A 91 12.80 19.70 -15.22
CA SER A 91 13.07 21.03 -15.79
C SER A 91 11.88 21.98 -15.73
N SER A 92 10.65 21.47 -15.90
CA SER A 92 9.40 22.24 -15.85
C SER A 92 8.85 22.44 -14.44
N GLY A 93 9.24 21.59 -13.49
CA GLY A 93 8.65 21.55 -12.14
C GLY A 93 7.25 20.93 -12.08
N MET A 94 6.73 20.40 -13.19
CA MET A 94 5.43 19.73 -13.23
C MET A 94 5.52 18.32 -12.63
N GLN A 95 4.43 17.87 -11.98
CA GLN A 95 4.33 16.50 -11.48
C GLN A 95 4.35 15.49 -12.64
N LEU A 96 5.16 14.44 -12.51
CA LEU A 96 5.32 13.39 -13.53
C LEU A 96 3.97 12.82 -13.99
N GLY A 97 3.05 12.54 -13.08
CA GLY A 97 1.72 12.02 -13.43
C GLY A 97 0.94 12.93 -14.39
N GLY A 98 0.88 14.23 -14.10
CA GLY A 98 0.21 15.21 -14.96
C GLY A 98 0.89 15.32 -16.33
N LEU A 99 2.22 15.26 -16.37
CA LEU A 99 2.98 15.29 -17.62
C LEU A 99 2.71 14.05 -18.50
N LEU A 100 2.63 12.86 -17.89
CA LEU A 100 2.30 11.63 -18.62
C LEU A 100 0.91 11.71 -19.26
N VAL A 101 -0.07 12.31 -18.58
CA VAL A 101 -1.40 12.56 -19.13
C VAL A 101 -1.36 13.57 -20.27
N GLN A 102 -0.64 14.68 -20.10
CA GLN A 102 -0.50 15.72 -21.13
C GLN A 102 0.13 15.16 -22.42
N LYS A 103 1.08 14.23 -22.28
CA LYS A 103 1.74 13.55 -23.41
C LYS A 103 0.91 12.40 -24.01
N GLY A 104 -0.26 12.10 -23.45
CA GLY A 104 -1.10 10.98 -23.90
C GLY A 104 -0.48 9.61 -23.63
N LEU A 105 0.50 9.51 -22.73
CA LEU A 105 1.16 8.25 -22.37
C LEU A 105 0.32 7.42 -21.38
N ILE A 106 -0.58 8.07 -20.64
CA ILE A 106 -1.53 7.44 -19.73
C ILE A 106 -2.83 8.26 -19.68
N SER A 107 -3.99 7.59 -19.62
CA SER A 107 -5.27 8.28 -19.44
C SER A 107 -5.41 8.79 -17.99
N PRO A 108 -6.21 9.84 -17.72
CA PRO A 108 -6.48 10.27 -16.35
C PRO A 108 -7.07 9.16 -15.47
N PHE A 109 -7.96 8.35 -16.03
CA PHE A 109 -8.56 7.22 -15.32
C PHE A 109 -7.53 6.15 -14.95
N ASP A 110 -6.65 5.79 -15.89
CA ASP A 110 -5.58 4.82 -15.62
C ASP A 110 -4.55 5.39 -14.64
N LEU A 111 -4.18 6.67 -14.76
CA LEU A 111 -3.29 7.32 -13.80
C LEU A 111 -3.85 7.23 -12.38
N TYR A 112 -5.14 7.54 -12.19
CA TYR A 112 -5.78 7.42 -10.89
C TYR A 112 -5.67 6.00 -10.31
N LYS A 113 -5.96 4.97 -11.13
CA LYS A 113 -5.81 3.56 -10.73
C LYS A 113 -4.37 3.19 -10.40
N GLN A 114 -3.41 3.67 -11.18
CA GLN A 114 -1.99 3.40 -10.94
C GLN A 114 -1.48 4.12 -9.69
N LEU A 115 -1.96 5.34 -9.41
CA LEU A 115 -1.65 6.06 -8.17
C LEU A 115 -2.20 5.33 -6.94
N GLN A 116 -3.45 4.85 -7.00
CA GLN A 116 -4.02 4.03 -5.92
C GLN A 116 -3.23 2.74 -5.71
N ALA A 117 -2.89 2.04 -6.80
CA ALA A 117 -2.12 0.80 -6.73
C ALA A 117 -0.68 1.02 -6.22
N ASN A 118 -0.02 2.11 -6.64
CA ASN A 118 1.30 2.50 -6.14
C ASN A 118 1.26 2.88 -4.65
N LEU A 119 0.24 3.62 -4.21
CA LEU A 119 0.03 3.92 -2.80
C LEU A 119 -0.14 2.63 -1.99
N ALA A 120 -1.02 1.73 -2.44
CA ALA A 120 -1.22 0.44 -1.78
C ALA A 120 0.08 -0.39 -1.75
N HIS A 121 0.85 -0.41 -2.84
CA HIS A 121 2.14 -1.10 -2.93
C HIS A 121 3.12 -0.60 -1.86
N LYS A 122 3.29 0.72 -1.74
CA LYS A 122 4.14 1.34 -0.70
C LYS A 122 3.71 0.97 0.71
N LEU A 123 2.40 0.95 0.96
CA LEU A 123 1.85 0.66 2.29
C LEU A 123 1.94 -0.83 2.64
N LEU A 124 1.78 -1.72 1.67
CA LEU A 124 1.92 -3.17 1.86
C LEU A 124 3.37 -3.55 2.22
N ASP A 125 4.38 -2.88 1.66
CA ASP A 125 5.77 -3.09 2.05
C ASP A 125 6.03 -2.80 3.54
N CYS A 126 5.35 -1.82 4.13
CA CYS A 126 5.50 -1.48 5.56
C CYS A 126 5.13 -2.63 6.51
N PHE A 127 4.32 -3.61 6.08
CA PHE A 127 3.99 -4.78 6.90
C PHE A 127 5.21 -5.66 7.18
N ARG A 128 6.26 -5.56 6.36
CA ARG A 128 7.53 -6.29 6.54
C ARG A 128 8.48 -5.59 7.51
N TRP A 129 8.22 -4.32 7.86
CA TRP A 129 9.14 -3.47 8.60
C TRP A 129 9.01 -3.67 10.12
N THR A 130 9.04 -4.92 10.59
CA THR A 130 8.76 -5.29 11.99
C THR A 130 9.68 -4.61 13.02
N GLU A 131 10.87 -4.17 12.62
CA GLU A 131 11.82 -3.48 13.52
C GLU A 131 11.86 -1.96 13.33
N ALA A 132 10.99 -1.38 12.51
CA ALA A 132 11.02 0.06 12.28
C ALA A 132 10.62 0.86 13.52
N LYS A 133 11.29 2.00 13.69
CA LYS A 133 10.82 3.06 14.60
C LYS A 133 9.69 3.81 13.92
N TYR A 134 8.63 4.07 14.67
CA TYR A 134 7.51 4.88 14.19
C TYR A 134 7.38 6.19 14.97
N ARG A 135 6.84 7.22 14.32
CA ARG A 135 6.43 8.48 14.96
C ARG A 135 5.18 9.05 14.31
N LEU A 136 4.23 9.49 15.13
CA LEU A 136 2.99 10.18 14.75
C LEU A 136 3.15 11.68 14.92
N ILE A 137 2.94 12.42 13.84
CA ILE A 137 3.01 13.88 13.77
C ILE A 137 1.59 14.39 13.49
N ALA A 138 1.04 15.19 14.40
CA ALA A 138 -0.33 15.68 14.33
C ALA A 138 -0.51 16.85 13.35
N ASP A 139 0.54 17.64 13.12
CA ASP A 139 0.49 18.77 12.20
C ASP A 139 0.72 18.28 10.77
N VAL A 140 -0.30 18.41 9.92
CA VAL A 140 -0.30 17.87 8.56
C VAL A 140 -0.67 18.98 7.60
N GLU A 141 0.27 19.32 6.72
CA GLU A 141 -0.08 19.98 5.46
C GLU A 141 -1.00 19.04 4.68
N HIS A 142 -2.20 19.52 4.33
CA HIS A 142 -3.16 18.71 3.60
C HIS A 142 -2.56 18.38 2.23
N PRO A 143 -2.29 17.10 1.91
CA PRO A 143 -1.65 16.78 0.66
C PRO A 143 -2.61 17.07 -0.50
N ASP A 144 -2.07 17.59 -1.60
CA ASP A 144 -2.81 17.73 -2.86
C ASP A 144 -3.26 16.37 -3.45
N ALA A 145 -2.82 15.26 -2.85
CA ALA A 145 -3.20 13.91 -3.23
C ALA A 145 -4.71 13.69 -3.07
N THR A 146 -5.30 13.09 -4.10
CA THR A 146 -6.75 12.81 -4.20
C THR A 146 -7.06 11.32 -4.11
N VAL A 147 -6.03 10.47 -4.09
CA VAL A 147 -6.16 9.04 -3.89
C VAL A 147 -6.29 8.72 -2.40
N ARG A 148 -7.16 7.76 -2.09
CA ARG A 148 -7.37 7.24 -0.73
C ARG A 148 -7.26 5.72 -0.77
N ALA A 149 -6.49 5.14 0.13
CA ALA A 149 -6.40 3.70 0.27
C ALA A 149 -7.49 3.18 1.21
N ASN A 150 -8.03 2.00 0.90
CA ASN A 150 -8.95 1.32 1.81
C ASN A 150 -8.15 0.62 2.92
N THR A 151 -8.13 1.20 4.11
CA THR A 151 -7.33 0.70 5.25
C THR A 151 -7.71 -0.72 5.66
N ALA A 152 -9.00 -1.06 5.69
CA ALA A 152 -9.44 -2.41 6.02
C ALA A 152 -8.94 -3.45 5.01
N GLN A 153 -9.01 -3.13 3.71
CA GLN A 153 -8.48 -3.98 2.66
C GLN A 153 -6.96 -4.12 2.72
N LEU A 154 -6.25 -3.03 3.06
CA LEU A 154 -4.80 -3.04 3.29
C LEU A 154 -4.43 -3.97 4.44
N ILE A 155 -5.17 -3.94 5.55
CA ILE A 155 -4.93 -4.81 6.70
C ILE A 155 -5.14 -6.28 6.32
N LEU A 156 -6.26 -6.62 5.68
CA LEU A 156 -6.52 -7.99 5.22
C LEU A 156 -5.42 -8.51 4.30
N THR A 157 -5.05 -7.71 3.30
CA THR A 157 -4.07 -8.10 2.29
C THR A 157 -2.67 -8.17 2.90
N GLY A 158 -2.26 -7.16 3.66
CA GLY A 158 -0.92 -7.06 4.24
C GLY A 158 -0.64 -8.12 5.29
N VAL A 159 -1.59 -8.41 6.18
CA VAL A 159 -1.45 -9.51 7.15
C VAL A 159 -1.35 -10.86 6.43
N SER A 160 -2.20 -11.08 5.42
CA SER A 160 -2.27 -12.36 4.72
C SER A 160 -1.08 -12.64 3.81
N THR A 161 -0.33 -11.61 3.39
CA THR A 161 0.70 -11.76 2.34
C THR A 161 2.09 -11.24 2.70
N GLN A 162 2.21 -10.27 3.61
CA GLN A 162 3.48 -9.56 3.85
C GLN A 162 3.97 -9.60 5.29
N LEU A 163 3.07 -9.62 6.27
CA LEU A 163 3.45 -9.61 7.69
C LEU A 163 4.25 -10.89 8.04
N PRO A 164 5.36 -10.84 8.78
CA PRO A 164 6.03 -12.08 9.21
C PRO A 164 5.14 -12.92 10.12
N PHE A 165 5.22 -14.26 10.00
CA PHE A 165 4.37 -15.17 10.80
C PHE A 165 4.62 -15.01 12.29
N ASP A 166 5.89 -14.87 12.70
CA ASP A 166 6.27 -14.70 14.10
C ASP A 166 5.62 -13.47 14.74
N THR A 167 5.42 -12.40 13.96
CA THR A 167 4.69 -11.21 14.43
C THR A 167 3.22 -11.53 14.67
N VAL A 168 2.58 -12.30 13.78
CA VAL A 168 1.20 -12.75 13.99
C VAL A 168 1.12 -13.63 15.24
N ALA A 169 1.97 -14.65 15.35
CA ALA A 169 1.97 -15.58 16.47
C ALA A 169 2.24 -14.89 17.82
N THR A 170 3.13 -13.89 17.85
CA THR A 170 3.45 -13.12 19.06
C THR A 170 2.27 -12.25 19.51
N HIS A 171 1.59 -11.60 18.56
CA HIS A 171 0.53 -10.63 18.84
C HIS A 171 -0.87 -11.23 18.83
N PHE A 172 -1.00 -12.54 18.59
CA PHE A 172 -2.28 -13.24 18.48
C PHE A 172 -2.28 -14.57 19.21
N THR A 173 -2.37 -14.49 20.55
CA THR A 173 -2.32 -15.65 21.43
C THR A 173 -3.69 -15.95 22.05
N PHE A 174 -4.00 -17.24 22.15
CA PHE A 174 -5.24 -17.77 22.73
C PHE A 174 -5.02 -19.24 23.12
N THR A 175 -5.94 -19.81 23.90
CA THR A 175 -5.94 -21.23 24.25
C THR A 175 -6.74 -22.04 23.21
N ASP A 176 -6.39 -23.30 23.02
CA ASP A 176 -6.95 -24.16 21.94
C ASP A 176 -8.46 -24.38 22.03
N ASP A 177 -9.03 -24.26 23.24
CA ASP A 177 -10.45 -24.40 23.54
C ASP A 177 -11.26 -23.13 23.24
N ARG A 178 -10.60 -21.99 22.99
CA ARG A 178 -11.28 -20.74 22.66
C ARG A 178 -12.05 -20.86 21.36
N ARG A 179 -13.31 -20.42 21.40
CA ARG A 179 -14.21 -20.36 20.25
C ARG A 179 -14.26 -18.96 19.67
N PHE A 180 -14.37 -18.87 18.35
CA PHE A 180 -14.41 -17.62 17.61
C PHE A 180 -15.75 -17.43 16.90
N GLY A 181 -16.25 -16.21 16.79
CA GLY A 181 -17.51 -15.90 16.12
C GLY A 181 -17.43 -14.68 15.21
N GLN A 182 -18.49 -14.46 14.43
CA GLN A 182 -18.69 -13.23 13.66
C GLN A 182 -19.19 -12.12 14.58
N MET A 183 -18.57 -10.94 14.50
CA MET A 183 -19.01 -9.78 15.28
C MET A 183 -20.31 -9.19 14.70
N PRO A 184 -21.37 -9.00 15.50
CA PRO A 184 -22.63 -8.42 15.02
C PRO A 184 -22.54 -6.90 14.86
N GLY A 185 -23.37 -6.35 13.98
CA GLY A 185 -23.53 -4.90 13.82
C GLY A 185 -22.39 -4.19 13.07
N VAL A 186 -21.63 -4.92 12.23
CA VAL A 186 -20.62 -4.33 11.35
C VAL A 186 -21.31 -3.79 10.10
N GLU A 187 -21.45 -2.46 10.00
CA GLU A 187 -22.17 -1.80 8.90
C GLU A 187 -21.44 -1.88 7.55
N SER A 188 -20.10 -1.90 7.57
CA SER A 188 -19.27 -1.94 6.36
C SER A 188 -18.20 -3.01 6.48
N ALA A 189 -18.54 -4.24 6.09
CA ALA A 189 -17.57 -5.32 6.01
C ALA A 189 -16.63 -5.11 4.81
N PRO A 190 -15.31 -5.37 4.97
CA PRO A 190 -14.36 -5.26 3.86
C PRO A 190 -14.68 -6.28 2.75
N LYS A 191 -14.19 -6.00 1.53
CA LYS A 191 -14.31 -6.92 0.40
C LYS A 191 -13.41 -8.14 0.62
N LEU A 192 -14.02 -9.23 1.07
CA LEU A 192 -13.29 -10.46 1.37
C LEU A 192 -12.87 -11.20 0.09
N SER A 193 -11.63 -11.71 0.07
CA SER A 193 -11.23 -12.69 -0.94
C SER A 193 -12.03 -13.99 -0.77
N SER A 194 -12.00 -14.89 -1.76
CA SER A 194 -12.68 -16.19 -1.66
C SER A 194 -12.22 -17.02 -0.45
N LYS A 195 -10.92 -16.96 -0.13
CA LYS A 195 -10.35 -17.62 1.06
C LYS A 195 -10.81 -16.96 2.35
N ASP A 196 -10.83 -15.62 2.41
CA ASP A 196 -11.30 -14.88 3.60
C ASP A 196 -12.80 -15.09 3.83
N ALA A 197 -13.60 -15.09 2.76
CA ALA A 197 -15.03 -15.34 2.83
C ALA A 197 -15.33 -16.76 3.34
N ARG A 198 -14.57 -17.76 2.88
CA ARG A 198 -14.70 -19.15 3.36
C ARG A 198 -14.41 -19.27 4.85
N LEU A 199 -13.32 -18.66 5.33
CA LEU A 199 -12.98 -18.66 6.75
C LEU A 199 -14.01 -17.87 7.56
N PHE A 200 -14.40 -16.69 7.09
CA PHE A 200 -15.41 -15.86 7.73
C PHE A 200 -16.75 -16.60 7.86
N GLN A 201 -17.20 -17.30 6.83
CA GLN A 201 -18.43 -18.11 6.88
C GLN A 201 -18.35 -19.22 7.93
N ALA A 202 -17.20 -19.86 8.10
CA ALA A 202 -17.01 -20.92 9.10
C ALA A 202 -17.19 -20.40 10.54
N LEU A 203 -16.88 -19.12 10.80
CA LEU A 203 -17.06 -18.48 12.12
C LEU A 203 -18.52 -18.43 12.60
N ARG A 204 -19.51 -18.61 11.72
CA ARG A 204 -20.93 -18.69 12.13
C ARG A 204 -21.20 -19.85 13.09
N GLN A 205 -20.44 -20.94 12.98
CA GLN A 205 -20.61 -22.14 13.79
C GLN A 205 -19.86 -22.09 15.13
N ARG A 206 -19.29 -20.92 15.47
CA ARG A 206 -18.48 -20.71 16.67
C ARG A 206 -17.35 -21.74 16.87
N PRO A 207 -16.52 -21.97 15.83
CA PRO A 207 -15.51 -23.01 15.89
C PRO A 207 -14.36 -22.67 16.83
N THR A 208 -13.66 -23.70 17.33
CA THR A 208 -12.30 -23.53 17.85
C THR A 208 -11.30 -23.32 16.70
N PHE A 209 -10.05 -23.00 17.01
CA PHE A 209 -9.01 -22.85 15.98
C PHE A 209 -8.76 -24.16 15.20
N ASN A 210 -8.72 -25.31 15.89
CA ASN A 210 -8.54 -26.61 15.25
C ASN A 210 -9.73 -26.97 14.34
N GLU A 211 -10.96 -26.69 14.79
CA GLU A 211 -12.16 -26.88 13.97
C GLU A 211 -12.13 -25.98 12.72
N LEU A 212 -11.53 -24.77 12.79
CA LEU A 212 -11.35 -23.90 11.62
C LEU A 212 -10.37 -24.50 10.59
N LEU A 213 -9.26 -25.08 11.05
CA LEU A 213 -8.29 -25.76 10.17
C LEU A 213 -8.98 -26.88 9.39
N GLU A 214 -9.72 -27.75 10.08
CA GLU A 214 -10.43 -28.88 9.48
C GLU A 214 -11.50 -28.44 8.46
N ARG A 215 -12.33 -27.45 8.81
CA ARG A 215 -13.44 -26.99 7.94
C ARG A 215 -12.95 -26.24 6.70
N THR A 216 -11.89 -25.46 6.85
CA THR A 216 -11.35 -24.65 5.74
C THR A 216 -10.37 -25.42 4.87
N GLY A 217 -9.69 -26.44 5.41
CA GLY A 217 -8.62 -27.17 4.74
C GLY A 217 -7.41 -26.30 4.45
N PHE A 218 -7.23 -25.20 5.19
CA PHE A 218 -6.06 -24.33 5.09
C PHE A 218 -4.99 -24.76 6.08
N ASP A 219 -3.73 -24.42 5.79
CA ASP A 219 -2.64 -24.58 6.75
C ASP A 219 -2.76 -23.60 7.93
N MET A 220 -2.02 -23.90 9.00
CA MET A 220 -2.02 -23.13 10.25
C MET A 220 -1.68 -21.64 10.04
N ASP A 221 -0.66 -21.34 9.25
CA ASP A 221 -0.22 -19.97 8.97
C ASP A 221 -1.35 -19.18 8.28
N SER A 222 -1.96 -19.77 7.26
CA SER A 222 -3.07 -19.20 6.50
C SER A 222 -4.30 -18.92 7.36
N VAL A 223 -4.69 -19.84 8.25
CA VAL A 223 -5.83 -19.63 9.15
C VAL A 223 -5.52 -18.55 10.18
N LEU A 224 -4.34 -18.63 10.83
CA LEU A 224 -3.96 -17.70 11.89
C LEU A 224 -3.88 -16.25 11.40
N ARG A 225 -3.27 -16.01 10.23
CA ARG A 225 -3.21 -14.68 9.60
C ARG A 225 -4.58 -14.09 9.32
N ARG A 226 -5.46 -14.88 8.70
CA ARG A 226 -6.80 -14.41 8.31
C ARG A 226 -7.64 -14.14 9.54
N LEU A 227 -7.58 -15.02 10.53
CA LEU A 227 -8.27 -14.85 11.80
C LEU A 227 -7.75 -13.62 12.55
N TYR A 228 -6.43 -13.41 12.61
CA TYR A 228 -5.83 -12.20 13.17
C TYR A 228 -6.37 -10.93 12.49
N ALA A 229 -6.37 -10.87 11.15
CA ALA A 229 -6.83 -9.69 10.42
C ALA A 229 -8.33 -9.41 10.67
N LEU A 230 -9.17 -10.45 10.65
CA LEU A 230 -10.61 -10.31 10.90
C LEU A 230 -10.90 -9.88 12.35
N CYS A 231 -10.17 -10.44 13.31
CA CYS A 231 -10.29 -10.04 14.71
C CYS A 231 -9.80 -8.62 14.96
N LEU A 232 -8.69 -8.23 14.33
CA LEU A 232 -8.15 -6.87 14.44
C LEU A 232 -9.12 -5.84 13.87
N LEU A 233 -9.79 -6.14 12.74
CA LEU A 233 -10.81 -5.29 12.13
C LEU A 233 -12.14 -5.28 12.90
N GLY A 234 -12.26 -6.04 14.00
CA GLY A 234 -13.48 -6.13 14.79
C GLY A 234 -14.64 -6.80 14.06
N VAL A 235 -14.39 -7.56 12.98
CA VAL A 235 -15.42 -8.32 12.26
C VAL A 235 -15.53 -9.76 12.76
N ALA A 236 -14.52 -10.24 13.46
CA ALA A 236 -14.51 -11.47 14.23
C ALA A 236 -14.02 -11.22 15.66
N GLY A 237 -14.23 -12.17 16.56
CA GLY A 237 -13.74 -12.10 17.92
C GLY A 237 -13.96 -13.41 18.67
N PHE A 238 -13.63 -13.44 19.96
CA PHE A 238 -14.01 -14.58 20.80
C PHE A 238 -15.53 -14.64 20.94
N ALA A 239 -16.07 -15.85 21.06
CA ALA A 239 -17.50 -16.08 21.19
C ALA A 239 -18.12 -15.29 22.37
N GLU A 240 -17.40 -15.17 23.48
CA GLU A 240 -17.79 -14.38 24.66
C GLU A 240 -17.96 -12.88 24.33
N ASP A 241 -16.99 -12.30 23.60
CA ASP A 241 -17.04 -10.89 23.17
C ASP A 241 -18.17 -10.65 22.16
N VAL A 242 -18.42 -11.63 21.29
CA VAL A 242 -19.50 -11.62 20.30
C VAL A 242 -20.87 -11.62 21.00
N ASP A 243 -21.04 -12.44 22.04
CA ASP A 243 -22.27 -12.50 22.84
C ASP A 243 -22.50 -11.19 23.59
N ALA A 244 -21.48 -10.68 24.28
CA ALA A 244 -21.57 -9.41 24.99
C ALA A 244 -21.95 -8.25 24.06
N ARG A 245 -21.42 -8.22 22.82
CA ARG A 245 -21.77 -7.23 21.82
C ARG A 245 -23.20 -7.38 21.30
N ALA A 246 -23.66 -8.62 21.08
CA ALA A 246 -25.02 -8.90 20.67
C ALA A 246 -26.04 -8.45 21.72
N GLU A 247 -25.77 -8.72 23.00
CA GLU A 247 -26.59 -8.26 24.13
C GLU A 247 -26.63 -6.74 24.22
N GLU A 248 -25.48 -6.07 24.06
CA GLU A 248 -25.42 -4.60 24.06
C GLU A 248 -26.22 -3.99 22.92
N LEU A 249 -26.14 -4.54 21.71
CA LEU A 249 -26.94 -4.10 20.57
C LEU A 249 -28.43 -4.34 20.82
N ALA A 250 -28.81 -5.47 21.42
CA ALA A 250 -30.19 -5.76 21.79
C ALA A 250 -30.74 -4.78 22.85
N ARG A 251 -29.91 -4.35 23.82
CA ARG A 251 -30.29 -3.31 24.80
C ARG A 251 -30.44 -1.93 24.20
N ARG A 252 -29.62 -1.60 23.19
CA ARG A 252 -29.67 -0.30 22.49
C ARG A 252 -30.74 -0.23 21.42
N ALA A 253 -31.23 -1.37 20.96
CA ALA A 253 -32.35 -1.41 20.03
C ALA A 253 -33.54 -0.69 20.69
N PRO A 254 -34.11 0.35 20.07
CA PRO A 254 -35.27 1.01 20.63
C PRO A 254 -36.35 -0.04 20.87
N ALA A 255 -37.00 0.01 22.06
CA ALA A 255 -38.15 -0.84 22.34
C ALA A 255 -39.12 -0.68 21.18
N ALA A 256 -39.38 -1.78 20.47
CA ALA A 256 -40.19 -1.76 19.26
C ALA A 256 -41.50 -1.02 19.57
N THR A 257 -41.63 0.20 19.05
CA THR A 257 -42.92 0.89 19.02
C THR A 257 -43.87 -0.08 18.32
N PRO A 258 -45.06 -0.38 18.89
CA PRO A 258 -46.02 -1.25 18.22
C PRO A 258 -46.18 -0.76 16.80
N ALA A 259 -45.94 -1.64 15.83
CA ALA A 259 -46.05 -1.30 14.42
C ALA A 259 -47.43 -0.64 14.22
N PRO A 260 -47.50 0.59 13.66
CA PRO A 260 -48.79 1.12 13.27
C PRO A 260 -49.42 0.13 12.30
N GLU A 261 -50.73 -0.09 12.46
CA GLU A 261 -51.52 -0.99 11.62
C GLU A 261 -51.17 -0.81 10.14
N PRO A 262 -51.12 -1.90 9.36
CA PRO A 262 -50.71 -1.83 7.96
C PRO A 262 -51.65 -0.90 7.20
N VAL A 263 -51.18 0.33 6.96
CA VAL A 263 -51.79 1.21 5.97
C VAL A 263 -51.68 0.46 4.64
N PRO A 264 -52.78 0.26 3.89
CA PRO A 264 -52.72 -0.45 2.63
C PRO A 264 -51.71 0.26 1.72
N THR A 265 -50.63 -0.44 1.43
CA THR A 265 -49.61 0.00 0.49
C THR A 265 -50.33 0.29 -0.83
N PRO A 266 -50.25 1.52 -1.38
CA PRO A 266 -50.63 1.71 -2.76
C PRO A 266 -49.80 0.72 -3.58
N VAL A 267 -50.47 -0.01 -4.46
CA VAL A 267 -49.85 -0.90 -5.44
C VAL A 267 -48.60 -0.19 -5.97
N PRO A 268 -47.40 -0.81 -5.95
CA PRO A 268 -46.25 -0.19 -6.54
C PRO A 268 -46.61 -0.03 -8.02
N VAL A 269 -46.88 1.21 -8.41
CA VAL A 269 -46.82 1.59 -9.81
C VAL A 269 -45.42 1.18 -10.19
N LEU A 270 -45.32 0.16 -11.05
CA LEU A 270 -44.08 -0.19 -11.73
C LEU A 270 -43.61 1.12 -12.35
N ALA A 271 -42.70 1.80 -11.66
CA ALA A 271 -42.00 2.93 -12.23
C ALA A 271 -41.36 2.34 -13.47
N GLN A 272 -41.89 2.73 -14.63
CA GLN A 272 -41.29 2.39 -15.91
C GLN A 272 -39.82 2.75 -15.75
N ALA A 273 -38.95 1.75 -15.96
CA ALA A 273 -37.51 2.00 -15.97
C ALA A 273 -37.32 3.20 -16.91
N PRO A 274 -36.82 4.35 -16.42
CA PRO A 274 -36.66 5.49 -17.29
C PRO A 274 -35.80 5.02 -18.45
N SER A 275 -36.33 5.09 -19.67
CA SER A 275 -35.53 5.01 -20.89
C SER A 275 -34.75 6.32 -21.00
N GLY A 276 -33.91 6.56 -19.99
CA GLY A 276 -33.09 7.74 -19.85
C GLY A 276 -31.82 7.57 -20.66
N THR A 277 -31.20 8.69 -20.96
CA THR A 277 -29.84 8.78 -21.52
C THR A 277 -28.91 7.74 -20.90
N PRO A 278 -28.06 7.05 -21.70
CA PRO A 278 -27.09 6.10 -21.17
C PRO A 278 -26.21 6.74 -20.10
N PHE A 279 -25.86 5.96 -19.08
CA PHE A 279 -24.95 6.42 -18.02
C PHE A 279 -23.59 6.80 -18.62
N ALA A 280 -22.95 7.82 -18.04
CA ALA A 280 -21.69 8.33 -18.54
C ALA A 280 -20.49 7.41 -18.24
N ASP A 281 -20.69 6.32 -17.49
CA ASP A 281 -19.68 5.30 -17.18
C ASP A 281 -19.07 4.67 -18.45
N GLU A 282 -19.90 4.45 -19.47
CA GLU A 282 -19.52 3.82 -20.73
C GLU A 282 -18.77 4.77 -21.67
N ASP A 283 -18.94 6.08 -21.49
CA ASP A 283 -18.22 7.11 -22.23
C ASP A 283 -16.83 7.33 -21.62
N GLU A 284 -15.81 6.86 -22.35
CA GLU A 284 -14.41 7.02 -21.95
C GLU A 284 -14.00 8.50 -21.81
N ALA A 285 -14.50 9.40 -22.67
CA ALA A 285 -14.17 10.81 -22.61
C ALA A 285 -14.79 11.46 -21.36
N ALA A 286 -16.06 11.14 -21.05
CA ALA A 286 -16.72 11.62 -19.85
C ALA A 286 -16.02 11.12 -18.57
N ARG A 287 -15.66 9.83 -18.53
CA ARG A 287 -14.92 9.23 -17.42
C ARG A 287 -13.55 9.89 -17.22
N ASN A 288 -12.79 10.04 -18.29
CA ASN A 288 -11.46 10.67 -18.25
C ASN A 288 -11.55 12.16 -17.87
N ALA A 289 -12.58 12.88 -18.31
CA ALA A 289 -12.81 14.27 -17.93
C ALA A 289 -13.12 14.41 -16.44
N LEU A 290 -14.02 13.57 -15.90
CA LEU A 290 -14.34 13.55 -14.47
C LEU A 290 -13.08 13.25 -13.63
N VAL A 291 -12.37 12.18 -13.98
CA VAL A 291 -11.23 11.72 -13.18
C VAL A 291 -10.04 12.68 -13.30
N GLY A 292 -9.82 13.27 -14.48
CA GLY A 292 -8.83 14.32 -14.67
C GLY A 292 -9.13 15.57 -13.85
N ALA A 293 -10.39 16.01 -13.82
CA ALA A 293 -10.82 17.11 -12.95
C ALA A 293 -10.64 16.74 -11.47
N PHE A 294 -11.03 15.53 -11.08
CA PHE A 294 -10.88 15.02 -9.72
C PHE A 294 -9.42 14.91 -9.29
N LEU A 295 -8.48 14.54 -10.17
CA LEU A 295 -7.06 14.48 -9.82
C LEU A 295 -6.48 15.87 -9.50
N ASN A 296 -6.97 16.92 -10.16
CA ASN A 296 -6.39 18.26 -10.08
C ASN A 296 -7.13 19.20 -9.12
N HIS A 297 -8.36 18.87 -8.68
CA HIS A 297 -9.20 19.85 -7.98
C HIS A 297 -8.60 20.40 -6.67
N ARG A 298 -7.78 19.62 -5.95
CA ARG A 298 -7.15 20.04 -4.68
C ARG A 298 -6.06 21.09 -4.86
N SER A 299 -5.39 21.12 -6.02
CA SER A 299 -4.33 22.09 -6.32
C SER A 299 -4.86 23.41 -6.93
N LEU A 300 -6.15 23.47 -7.27
CA LEU A 300 -6.78 24.66 -7.83
C LEU A 300 -7.37 25.55 -6.74
N ASP A 301 -7.15 26.86 -6.86
CA ASP A 301 -7.86 27.83 -6.03
C ASP A 301 -9.35 27.93 -6.44
N PRO A 302 -10.23 28.52 -5.59
CA PRO A 302 -11.67 28.55 -5.85
C PRO A 302 -12.08 29.19 -7.19
N PHE A 303 -11.35 30.21 -7.65
CA PHE A 303 -11.64 30.89 -8.91
C PHE A 303 -11.23 30.02 -10.11
N ALA A 304 -10.07 29.36 -10.04
CA ALA A 304 -9.61 28.44 -11.07
C ALA A 304 -10.50 27.19 -11.15
N LEU A 305 -10.94 26.67 -10.01
CA LEU A 305 -11.80 25.49 -9.92
C LEU A 305 -13.18 25.73 -10.56
N LEU A 306 -13.75 26.92 -10.40
CA LEU A 306 -15.03 27.30 -11.02
C LEU A 306 -14.86 27.95 -12.41
N GLU A 307 -13.63 28.07 -12.91
CA GLU A 307 -13.31 28.70 -14.20
C GLU A 307 -13.84 30.15 -14.33
N VAL A 308 -13.74 30.94 -13.25
CA VAL A 308 -14.24 32.32 -13.19
C VAL A 308 -13.13 33.36 -12.98
N PRO A 309 -13.29 34.60 -13.51
CA PRO A 309 -12.34 35.68 -13.26
C PRO A 309 -12.46 36.25 -11.84
N GLU A 310 -11.46 37.01 -11.39
CA GLU A 310 -11.42 37.59 -10.02
C GLU A 310 -12.55 38.61 -9.80
N ASP A 311 -12.99 39.32 -10.84
CA ASP A 311 -14.04 40.33 -10.82
C ASP A 311 -15.45 39.77 -11.13
N VAL A 312 -15.62 38.44 -11.03
CA VAL A 312 -16.89 37.77 -11.30
C VAL A 312 -18.04 38.34 -10.48
N GLN A 313 -19.15 38.64 -11.16
CA GLN A 313 -20.37 39.15 -10.55
C GLN A 313 -21.19 38.01 -9.91
N PRO A 314 -21.98 38.24 -8.84
CA PRO A 314 -22.68 37.18 -8.11
C PRO A 314 -23.58 36.28 -8.98
N VAL A 315 -24.29 36.86 -9.95
CA VAL A 315 -25.15 36.11 -10.87
C VAL A 315 -24.32 35.22 -11.80
N ALA A 316 -23.20 35.73 -12.32
CA ALA A 316 -22.28 34.97 -13.16
C ALA A 316 -21.60 33.84 -12.37
N LEU A 317 -21.21 34.11 -11.13
CA LEU A 317 -20.64 33.11 -10.22
C LEU A 317 -21.62 31.96 -9.94
N ARG A 318 -22.89 32.28 -9.65
CA ARG A 318 -23.95 31.28 -9.45
C ARG A 318 -24.17 30.44 -10.71
N LYS A 319 -24.19 31.07 -11.89
CA LYS A 319 -24.32 30.36 -13.18
C LYS A 319 -23.15 29.42 -13.43
N ALA A 320 -21.92 29.86 -13.14
CA ALA A 320 -20.71 29.04 -13.28
C ALA A 320 -20.74 27.82 -12.35
N PHE A 321 -21.12 28.00 -11.08
CA PHE A 321 -21.31 26.89 -10.13
C PHE A 321 -22.34 25.87 -10.63
N LEU A 322 -23.52 26.32 -11.07
CA LEU A 322 -24.56 25.41 -11.57
C LEU A 322 -24.09 24.64 -12.81
N ALA A 323 -23.37 25.29 -13.73
CA ALA A 323 -22.80 24.63 -14.90
C ALA A 323 -21.73 23.59 -14.52
N ALA A 324 -20.86 23.91 -13.56
CA ALA A 324 -19.85 22.98 -13.05
C ALA A 324 -20.48 21.77 -12.34
N ALA A 325 -21.53 22.00 -11.53
CA ALA A 325 -22.27 20.96 -10.83
C ALA A 325 -23.02 20.02 -11.80
N ASP A 326 -23.59 20.56 -12.88
CA ASP A 326 -24.30 19.77 -13.89
C ASP A 326 -23.34 18.92 -14.75
N ARG A 327 -22.17 19.48 -15.09
CA ARG A 327 -21.13 18.80 -15.90
C ARG A 327 -20.76 17.43 -15.34
N PHE A 328 -20.59 17.33 -14.02
CA PHE A 328 -20.21 16.11 -13.32
C PHE A 328 -21.26 15.70 -12.29
N SER A 329 -22.55 15.84 -12.61
CA SER A 329 -23.63 15.44 -11.72
C SER A 329 -23.50 13.96 -11.31
N PRO A 330 -23.50 13.62 -10.00
CA PRO A 330 -23.38 12.24 -9.52
C PRO A 330 -24.44 11.28 -10.08
N LEU A 331 -25.61 11.82 -10.46
CA LEU A 331 -26.72 11.05 -11.03
C LEU A 331 -26.39 10.50 -12.44
N ARG A 332 -25.36 11.01 -13.09
CA ARG A 332 -24.91 10.55 -14.41
C ARG A 332 -24.06 9.29 -14.35
N PHE A 333 -23.66 8.85 -13.15
CA PHE A 333 -22.75 7.72 -12.94
C PHE A 333 -23.41 6.61 -12.12
N GLN A 334 -23.26 5.37 -12.56
CA GLN A 334 -23.80 4.19 -11.87
C GLN A 334 -22.75 3.49 -11.00
N THR A 335 -21.49 3.46 -11.44
CA THR A 335 -20.41 2.80 -10.72
C THR A 335 -20.09 3.57 -9.44
N SER A 336 -20.09 2.90 -8.28
CA SER A 336 -19.77 3.49 -6.96
C SER A 336 -18.52 4.38 -7.02
N GLU A 337 -17.47 3.87 -7.65
CA GLU A 337 -16.19 4.57 -7.75
C GLU A 337 -16.26 5.90 -8.53
N LEU A 338 -17.04 5.98 -9.62
CA LEU A 338 -17.19 7.21 -10.40
C LEU A 338 -18.17 8.17 -9.72
N LYS A 339 -19.23 7.62 -9.14
CA LYS A 339 -20.22 8.38 -8.37
C LYS A 339 -19.57 9.08 -7.17
N GLU A 340 -18.75 8.39 -6.39
CA GLU A 340 -18.00 8.96 -5.25
C GLU A 340 -17.10 10.13 -5.70
N LYS A 341 -16.42 10.00 -6.85
CA LYS A 341 -15.60 11.10 -7.41
C LYS A 341 -16.45 12.29 -7.84
N ALA A 342 -17.60 12.04 -8.48
CA ALA A 342 -18.54 13.08 -8.87
C ALA A 342 -19.12 13.82 -7.66
N GLU A 343 -19.46 13.09 -6.59
CA GLU A 343 -19.90 13.67 -5.30
C GLU A 343 -18.80 14.53 -4.67
N GLY A 344 -17.54 14.05 -4.70
CA GLY A 344 -16.38 14.80 -4.26
C GLY A 344 -16.17 16.10 -5.04
N MET A 345 -16.32 16.07 -6.36
CA MET A 345 -16.24 17.27 -7.21
C MET A 345 -17.37 18.25 -6.91
N LEU A 346 -18.61 17.77 -6.78
CA LEU A 346 -19.75 18.61 -6.42
C LEU A 346 -19.54 19.31 -5.08
N ALA A 347 -19.04 18.58 -4.08
CA ALA A 347 -18.70 19.15 -2.78
C ALA A 347 -17.58 20.21 -2.88
N ALA A 348 -16.56 19.97 -3.72
CA ALA A 348 -15.49 20.94 -3.96
C ALA A 348 -16.01 22.23 -4.64
N TYR A 349 -16.87 22.09 -5.65
CA TYR A 349 -17.51 23.23 -6.31
C TYR A 349 -18.40 24.02 -5.36
N ALA A 350 -19.18 23.34 -4.51
CA ALA A 350 -20.02 23.99 -3.52
C ALA A 350 -19.19 24.79 -2.49
N ARG A 351 -18.08 24.22 -2.01
CA ARG A 351 -17.14 24.94 -1.12
C ARG A 351 -16.53 26.16 -1.80
N ALA A 352 -16.07 26.02 -3.05
CA ALA A 352 -15.51 27.14 -3.81
C ALA A 352 -16.54 28.25 -4.03
N TYR A 353 -17.78 27.89 -4.38
CA TYR A 353 -18.88 28.83 -4.53
C TYR A 353 -19.16 29.57 -3.21
N GLY A 354 -19.22 28.85 -2.08
CA GLY A 354 -19.39 29.45 -0.76
C GLY A 354 -18.29 30.47 -0.43
N LEU A 355 -17.02 30.08 -0.60
CA LEU A 355 -15.85 30.94 -0.37
C LEU A 355 -15.84 32.21 -1.24
N LEU A 356 -16.33 32.12 -2.48
CA LEU A 356 -16.36 33.27 -3.39
C LEU A 356 -17.63 34.12 -3.24
N SER A 357 -18.71 33.55 -2.72
CA SER A 357 -19.97 34.26 -2.49
C SER A 357 -19.93 35.13 -1.23
N GLU A 358 -19.10 34.75 -0.25
CA GLU A 358 -18.88 35.54 0.97
C GLU A 358 -17.86 36.68 0.72
N PRO A 359 -18.21 37.96 0.95
CA PRO A 359 -17.35 39.09 0.59
C PRO A 359 -15.96 39.07 1.24
N GLU A 360 -15.89 38.70 2.53
CA GLU A 360 -14.64 38.65 3.30
C GLU A 360 -13.70 37.56 2.77
N GLN A 361 -14.22 36.36 2.53
CA GLN A 361 -13.46 35.24 1.98
C GLN A 361 -13.02 35.50 0.54
N ASN A 362 -13.87 36.10 -0.29
CA ASN A 362 -13.53 36.48 -1.65
C ASN A 362 -12.36 37.49 -1.67
N ALA A 363 -12.41 38.52 -0.83
CA ALA A 363 -11.32 39.49 -0.68
C ALA A 363 -10.01 38.83 -0.20
N LEU A 364 -10.10 37.88 0.73
CA LEU A 364 -8.95 37.10 1.19
C LEU A 364 -8.31 36.29 0.06
N TRP A 365 -9.12 35.59 -0.74
CA TRP A 365 -8.62 34.78 -1.86
C TRP A 365 -8.04 35.65 -2.99
N LYS A 366 -8.60 36.83 -3.26
CA LYS A 366 -7.99 37.83 -4.17
C LYS A 366 -6.61 38.27 -3.68
N LYS A 367 -6.48 38.58 -2.40
CA LYS A 367 -5.20 38.94 -1.78
C LYS A 367 -4.20 37.78 -1.85
N ARG A 368 -4.63 36.54 -1.66
CA ARG A 368 -3.78 35.34 -1.82
C ARG A 368 -3.27 35.19 -3.26
N ARG A 369 -4.13 35.36 -4.27
CA ARG A 369 -3.73 35.35 -5.69
C ARG A 369 -2.74 36.48 -6.01
N GLN A 370 -2.98 37.68 -5.49
CA GLN A 370 -2.07 38.81 -5.67
C GLN A 370 -0.70 38.50 -5.04
N ALA A 371 -0.65 38.03 -3.81
CA ALA A 371 0.58 37.63 -3.14
C ALA A 371 1.30 36.49 -3.88
N HIS A 372 0.57 35.54 -4.46
CA HIS A 372 1.15 34.48 -5.29
C HIS A 372 1.75 35.04 -6.60
N ARG A 373 1.07 35.98 -7.27
CA ARG A 373 1.61 36.68 -8.46
C ARG A 373 2.85 37.50 -8.13
N GLU A 374 2.85 38.20 -7.01
CA GLU A 374 4.01 38.99 -6.54
C GLU A 374 5.19 38.08 -6.20
N LYS A 375 4.95 36.97 -5.49
CA LYS A 375 5.96 35.92 -5.25
C LYS A 375 6.49 35.32 -6.54
N ALA A 376 5.62 35.00 -7.51
CA ALA A 376 6.04 34.46 -8.81
C ALA A 376 6.89 35.47 -9.61
N ARG A 377 6.62 36.78 -9.45
CA ARG A 377 7.44 37.85 -10.05
C ARG A 377 8.76 38.09 -9.31
N SER A 378 8.82 37.83 -8.00
CA SER A 378 10.01 38.08 -7.18
C SER A 378 10.94 36.88 -7.03
N ASN A 379 10.50 35.66 -7.37
CA ASN A 379 11.25 34.45 -7.02
C ASN A 379 12.30 34.11 -8.09
N THR A 380 13.50 34.63 -7.89
CA THR A 380 14.76 33.98 -8.23
C THR A 380 14.98 32.78 -7.30
N GLY A 381 14.52 31.60 -7.72
CA GLY A 381 15.13 30.32 -7.32
C GLY A 381 14.95 29.81 -5.89
N ARG A 382 13.86 30.13 -5.16
CA ARG A 382 13.52 29.36 -3.94
C ARG A 382 12.55 28.20 -4.20
N PRO A 383 12.95 26.95 -3.92
CA PRO A 383 12.25 26.16 -2.93
C PRO A 383 10.72 26.02 -2.89
N SER A 384 9.94 25.70 -3.92
CA SER A 384 8.50 25.40 -3.66
C SER A 384 8.34 24.11 -2.83
N THR A 385 7.22 23.91 -2.12
CA THR A 385 6.94 22.63 -1.42
C THR A 385 6.99 21.43 -2.39
N ALA A 386 6.69 21.64 -3.68
CA ALA A 386 6.88 20.66 -4.75
C ALA A 386 8.35 20.28 -5.01
N GLU A 387 9.30 21.15 -4.70
CA GLU A 387 10.75 20.84 -4.75
C GLU A 387 11.20 19.94 -3.60
N GLN A 388 10.42 19.82 -2.51
CA GLN A 388 10.65 18.76 -1.50
C GLN A 388 10.28 17.36 -2.04
N PHE A 389 9.49 17.31 -3.12
CA PHE A 389 9.11 16.09 -3.84
C PHE A 389 9.92 15.85 -5.12
N ARG A 390 10.97 16.65 -5.37
CA ARG A 390 12.01 16.24 -6.34
C ARG A 390 12.59 14.93 -5.84
N ILE A 391 12.78 13.98 -6.76
CA ILE A 391 13.55 12.76 -6.51
C ILE A 391 14.82 13.17 -5.78
N ARG A 392 14.90 12.84 -4.48
CA ARG A 392 16.12 13.07 -3.71
C ARG A 392 17.21 12.29 -4.42
N THR A 393 18.37 12.91 -4.60
CA THR A 393 19.59 12.24 -5.08
C THR A 393 19.98 11.02 -4.21
N ASP A 394 19.29 10.84 -3.06
CA ASP A 394 19.46 9.79 -2.06
C ASP A 394 18.47 8.61 -2.20
N LEU A 395 17.76 8.45 -3.34
CA LEU A 395 16.89 7.28 -3.53
C LEU A 395 17.69 5.97 -3.46
N LEU A 396 17.17 5.01 -2.70
CA LEU A 396 17.74 3.69 -2.55
C LEU A 396 17.33 2.80 -3.71
N ASP A 397 18.33 2.30 -4.45
CA ASP A 397 18.17 1.34 -5.54
C ASP A 397 18.87 0.02 -5.20
N ALA A 398 18.12 -1.09 -5.23
CA ALA A 398 18.65 -2.40 -4.85
C ALA A 398 19.74 -2.88 -5.81
N THR A 399 19.61 -2.60 -7.11
CA THR A 399 20.61 -3.01 -8.12
C THR A 399 21.95 -2.32 -7.86
N THR A 400 21.91 -1.01 -7.58
CA THR A 400 23.09 -0.23 -7.22
C THR A 400 23.78 -0.78 -5.97
N GLN A 401 23.02 -1.12 -4.92
CA GLN A 401 23.59 -1.74 -3.71
C GLN A 401 24.19 -3.12 -4.01
N PHE A 402 23.51 -3.92 -4.84
CA PHE A 402 23.95 -5.24 -5.24
C PHE A 402 25.24 -5.22 -6.06
N ASP A 403 25.38 -4.29 -7.01
CA ASP A 403 26.58 -4.16 -7.83
C ASP A 403 27.78 -3.67 -7.01
N GLU A 404 27.56 -2.76 -6.06
CA GLU A 404 28.60 -2.35 -5.10
C GLU A 404 28.99 -3.52 -4.17
N ALA A 405 28.04 -4.34 -3.75
CA ALA A 405 28.31 -5.56 -2.97
C ALA A 405 29.20 -6.54 -3.76
N LYS A 406 28.93 -6.76 -5.06
CA LYS A 406 29.79 -7.60 -5.92
C LYS A 406 31.21 -7.07 -6.03
N ARG A 407 31.39 -5.76 -6.25
CA ARG A 407 32.74 -5.14 -6.30
C ARG A 407 33.51 -5.37 -5.00
N ARG A 408 32.85 -5.23 -3.85
CA ARG A 408 33.44 -5.50 -2.53
C ARG A 408 33.77 -6.98 -2.32
N LEU A 409 32.92 -7.87 -2.84
CA LEU A 409 33.13 -9.31 -2.80
C LEU A 409 34.39 -9.70 -3.59
N GLU A 410 34.56 -9.14 -4.80
CA GLU A 410 35.75 -9.32 -5.64
C GLU A 410 37.02 -8.79 -4.95
N ALA A 411 36.91 -7.66 -4.24
CA ALA A 411 37.98 -7.11 -3.41
C ALA A 411 38.25 -7.91 -2.11
N ARG A 412 37.57 -9.05 -1.89
CA ARG A 412 37.63 -9.89 -0.67
C ARG A 412 37.24 -9.16 0.62
N ASN A 413 36.55 -8.03 0.51
CA ASN A 413 35.93 -7.35 1.65
C ASN A 413 34.56 -8.01 1.94
N PHE A 414 34.59 -9.20 2.55
CA PHE A 414 33.38 -9.99 2.77
C PHE A 414 32.39 -9.33 3.72
N ALA A 415 32.87 -8.65 4.76
CA ALA A 415 32.01 -7.92 5.69
C ALA A 415 31.28 -6.76 4.99
N GLY A 416 31.99 -5.95 4.21
CA GLY A 416 31.38 -4.87 3.43
C GLY A 416 30.48 -5.38 2.30
N ALA A 417 30.81 -6.51 1.68
CA ALA A 417 29.95 -7.15 0.68
C ALA A 417 28.65 -7.65 1.32
N PHE A 418 28.72 -8.32 2.46
CA PHE A 418 27.56 -8.81 3.20
C PHE A 418 26.63 -7.66 3.59
N GLU A 419 27.17 -6.55 4.10
CA GLU A 419 26.39 -5.36 4.46
C GLU A 419 25.61 -4.80 3.25
N TYR A 420 26.25 -4.65 2.10
CA TYR A 420 25.58 -4.12 0.90
C TYR A 420 24.61 -5.13 0.28
N PHE A 421 24.88 -6.44 0.36
CA PHE A 421 23.89 -7.46 0.00
C PHE A 421 22.69 -7.45 0.95
N GLU A 422 22.89 -7.19 2.25
CA GLU A 422 21.78 -6.95 3.19
C GLU A 422 20.96 -5.74 2.75
N TYR A 423 21.58 -4.62 2.41
CA TYR A 423 20.85 -3.45 1.91
C TYR A 423 20.06 -3.74 0.63
N ALA A 424 20.64 -4.48 -0.32
CA ALA A 424 19.93 -4.89 -1.52
C ALA A 424 18.72 -5.77 -1.19
N CYS A 425 18.86 -6.75 -0.29
CA CYS A 425 17.75 -7.61 0.16
C CYS A 425 16.68 -6.84 0.94
N ASP A 426 17.09 -5.86 1.75
CA ASP A 426 16.19 -4.99 2.50
C ASP A 426 15.34 -4.12 1.56
N ILE A 427 15.90 -3.68 0.43
CA ILE A 427 15.16 -2.89 -0.57
C ILE A 427 14.30 -3.79 -1.44
N ASP A 428 14.86 -4.88 -1.96
CA ASP A 428 14.19 -5.81 -2.86
C ASP A 428 14.66 -7.26 -2.56
N PRO A 429 13.86 -8.07 -1.84
CA PRO A 429 14.28 -9.38 -1.36
C PRO A 429 14.24 -10.46 -2.45
N ARG A 430 14.90 -10.23 -3.59
CA ARG A 430 14.98 -11.20 -4.69
C ARG A 430 15.75 -12.45 -4.27
N PRO A 431 15.38 -13.64 -4.77
CA PRO A 431 16.09 -14.88 -4.48
C PRO A 431 17.60 -14.81 -4.80
N LEU A 432 17.95 -14.16 -5.92
CA LEU A 432 19.35 -13.94 -6.28
C LEU A 432 20.11 -13.12 -5.22
N TYR A 433 19.51 -12.06 -4.71
CA TYR A 433 20.15 -11.19 -3.71
C TYR A 433 20.32 -11.93 -2.38
N GLN A 434 19.32 -12.71 -1.99
CA GLN A 434 19.37 -13.58 -0.81
C GLN A 434 20.49 -14.63 -0.92
N ALA A 435 20.64 -15.28 -2.08
CA ALA A 435 21.70 -16.27 -2.33
C ALA A 435 23.09 -15.63 -2.16
N HIS A 436 23.31 -14.46 -2.75
CA HIS A 436 24.58 -13.74 -2.64
C HIS A 436 24.85 -13.22 -1.22
N ARG A 437 23.82 -12.74 -0.50
CA ARG A 437 23.93 -12.37 0.91
C ARG A 437 24.38 -13.56 1.76
N ALA A 438 23.73 -14.72 1.58
CA ALA A 438 24.05 -15.95 2.31
C ALA A 438 25.49 -16.41 1.99
N TRP A 439 25.90 -16.33 0.73
CA TRP A 439 27.27 -16.61 0.30
C TRP A 439 28.30 -15.67 0.92
N ALA A 440 28.06 -14.35 0.92
CA ALA A 440 28.94 -13.38 1.56
C ALA A 440 29.05 -13.64 3.07
N ARG A 441 27.94 -13.99 3.74
CA ARG A 441 27.93 -14.37 5.17
C ARG A 441 28.83 -15.59 5.43
N TYR A 442 28.73 -16.61 4.60
CA TYR A 442 29.60 -17.79 4.71
C TYR A 442 31.07 -17.40 4.57
N LEU A 443 31.41 -16.59 3.57
CA LEU A 443 32.79 -16.16 3.32
C LEU A 443 33.39 -15.29 4.44
N MET A 444 32.57 -14.59 5.22
CA MET A 444 33.06 -13.83 6.39
C MET A 444 33.67 -14.74 7.45
N LYS A 445 32.99 -15.84 7.77
CA LYS A 445 33.42 -16.78 8.80
C LYS A 445 32.77 -18.16 8.59
N PRO A 446 33.37 -19.01 7.73
CA PRO A 446 32.81 -20.31 7.36
C PRO A 446 32.45 -21.18 8.57
N GLU A 447 33.33 -21.25 9.57
CA GLU A 447 33.18 -22.12 10.74
C GLU A 447 32.02 -21.70 11.65
N ALA A 448 31.64 -20.41 11.61
CA ALA A 448 30.53 -19.88 12.41
C ALA A 448 29.20 -19.87 11.64
N HIS A 449 29.24 -19.75 10.31
CA HIS A 449 28.06 -19.49 9.50
C HIS A 449 27.66 -20.64 8.58
N GLY A 450 28.50 -21.65 8.37
CA GLY A 450 28.26 -22.72 7.40
C GLY A 450 26.95 -23.45 7.56
N ARG A 451 26.62 -23.94 8.78
CA ARG A 451 25.34 -24.62 9.05
C ARG A 451 24.11 -23.76 8.77
N LEU A 452 24.15 -22.49 9.18
CA LEU A 452 23.06 -21.53 8.98
C LEU A 452 22.85 -21.25 7.48
N VAL A 453 23.93 -20.95 6.77
CA VAL A 453 23.89 -20.65 5.33
C VAL A 453 23.47 -21.88 4.52
N LEU A 454 23.88 -23.08 4.95
CA LEU A 454 23.45 -24.33 4.34
C LEU A 454 21.92 -24.50 4.39
N GLN A 455 21.31 -24.27 5.56
CA GLN A 455 19.86 -24.32 5.72
C GLN A 455 19.15 -23.25 4.89
N GLU A 456 19.66 -22.01 4.92
CA GLU A 456 19.11 -20.89 4.15
C GLU A 456 19.12 -21.17 2.64
N LEU A 457 20.24 -21.65 2.09
CA LEU A 457 20.36 -21.97 0.67
C LEU A 457 19.54 -23.20 0.25
N GLN A 458 19.39 -24.21 1.12
CA GLN A 458 18.49 -25.35 0.88
C GLN A 458 17.03 -24.92 0.77
N GLU A 459 16.57 -24.04 1.66
CA GLU A 459 15.22 -23.49 1.59
C GLU A 459 15.05 -22.64 0.33
N LEU A 460 16.01 -21.75 0.06
CA LEU A 460 15.98 -20.87 -1.10
C LEU A 460 15.90 -21.64 -2.43
N THR A 461 16.73 -22.67 -2.59
CA THR A 461 16.75 -23.51 -3.81
C THR A 461 15.55 -24.43 -3.92
N ARG A 462 14.85 -24.73 -2.81
CA ARG A 462 13.56 -25.42 -2.85
C ARG A 462 12.46 -24.48 -3.36
N GLN A 463 12.48 -23.22 -2.91
CA GLN A 463 11.53 -22.20 -3.34
C GLN A 463 11.77 -21.78 -4.79
N GLU A 464 13.05 -21.68 -5.20
CA GLU A 464 13.47 -21.23 -6.52
C GLU A 464 14.43 -22.24 -7.18
N PRO A 465 13.92 -23.38 -7.69
CA PRO A 465 14.74 -24.42 -8.27
C PRO A 465 15.50 -24.00 -9.53
N GLY A 466 15.09 -22.90 -10.18
CA GLY A 466 15.73 -22.35 -11.38
C GLY A 466 16.92 -21.43 -11.12
N LEU A 467 17.25 -21.14 -9.85
CA LEU A 467 18.33 -20.23 -9.48
C LEU A 467 19.70 -20.93 -9.52
N GLU A 468 20.46 -20.70 -10.60
CA GLU A 468 21.77 -21.35 -10.80
C GLU A 468 22.78 -21.01 -9.69
N GLU A 469 22.94 -19.72 -9.37
CA GLU A 469 23.92 -19.31 -8.35
C GLU A 469 23.56 -19.86 -6.96
N GLY A 470 22.25 -20.01 -6.68
CA GLY A 470 21.76 -20.60 -5.44
C GLY A 470 22.23 -22.06 -5.27
N TRP A 471 22.13 -22.86 -6.33
CA TRP A 471 22.64 -24.24 -6.33
C TRP A 471 24.17 -24.30 -6.28
N ALA A 472 24.86 -23.38 -6.97
CA ALA A 472 26.31 -23.30 -6.96
C ALA A 472 26.84 -23.00 -5.55
N PHE A 473 26.29 -21.97 -4.89
CA PHE A 473 26.66 -21.62 -3.51
C PHE A 473 26.30 -22.73 -2.52
N LEU A 474 25.14 -23.38 -2.68
CA LEU A 474 24.77 -24.53 -1.85
C LEU A 474 25.82 -25.65 -1.95
N GLY A 475 26.28 -25.93 -3.17
CA GLY A 475 27.35 -26.90 -3.43
C GLY A 475 28.67 -26.55 -2.75
N ASP A 476 29.11 -25.29 -2.86
CA ASP A 476 30.34 -24.81 -2.22
C ASP A 476 30.28 -24.86 -0.69
N VAL A 477 29.16 -24.41 -0.10
CA VAL A 477 28.95 -24.42 1.36
C VAL A 477 28.84 -25.85 1.88
N ALA A 478 28.07 -26.72 1.21
CA ALA A 478 27.96 -28.13 1.57
C ALA A 478 29.33 -28.84 1.55
N ARG A 479 30.19 -28.49 0.57
CA ARG A 479 31.57 -28.99 0.51
C ARG A 479 32.40 -28.54 1.72
N GLY A 480 32.28 -27.26 2.11
CA GLY A 480 32.93 -26.71 3.30
C GLY A 480 32.50 -27.40 4.61
N GLU A 481 31.22 -27.73 4.71
CA GLU A 481 30.63 -28.45 5.86
C GLU A 481 30.85 -29.97 5.83
N GLY A 482 31.54 -30.51 4.82
CA GLY A 482 31.79 -31.95 4.66
C GLY A 482 30.57 -32.78 4.22
N GLN A 483 29.51 -32.13 3.73
CA GLN A 483 28.30 -32.77 3.20
C GLN A 483 28.47 -33.13 1.72
N TRP A 484 29.37 -34.07 1.42
CA TRP A 484 29.82 -34.37 0.06
C TRP A 484 28.71 -34.79 -0.91
N ALA A 485 27.76 -35.62 -0.46
CA ALA A 485 26.65 -36.08 -1.29
C ALA A 485 25.71 -34.93 -1.70
N LEU A 486 25.41 -34.04 -0.75
CA LEU A 486 24.61 -32.84 -1.01
C LEU A 486 25.36 -31.88 -1.94
N ALA A 487 26.67 -31.69 -1.71
CA ALA A 487 27.50 -30.83 -2.54
C ALA A 487 27.51 -31.29 -4.01
N GLU A 488 27.65 -32.59 -4.24
CA GLU A 488 27.61 -33.17 -5.58
C GLU A 488 26.25 -32.96 -6.26
N ASP A 489 25.14 -33.24 -5.57
CA ASP A 489 23.78 -33.05 -6.12
C ASP A 489 23.51 -31.59 -6.48
N ALA A 490 23.88 -30.66 -5.58
CA ALA A 490 23.69 -29.23 -5.81
C ALA A 490 24.49 -28.73 -7.03
N LEU A 491 25.77 -29.11 -7.15
CA LEU A 491 26.61 -28.73 -8.29
C LEU A 491 26.13 -29.36 -9.61
N ARG A 492 25.57 -30.58 -9.58
CA ARG A 492 24.94 -31.20 -10.75
C ARG A 492 23.71 -30.42 -11.21
N LYS A 493 22.89 -29.93 -10.28
CA LYS A 493 21.75 -29.05 -10.58
C LYS A 493 22.20 -27.71 -11.14
N ALA A 494 23.21 -27.07 -10.55
CA ALA A 494 23.81 -25.84 -11.08
C ALA A 494 24.33 -26.04 -12.52
N PHE A 495 25.06 -27.13 -12.78
CA PHE A 495 25.54 -27.47 -14.12
C PHE A 495 24.40 -27.72 -15.12
N LYS A 496 23.28 -28.32 -14.70
CA LYS A 496 22.11 -28.50 -15.57
C LYS A 496 21.49 -27.15 -15.97
N LEU A 497 21.50 -26.17 -15.09
CA LEU A 497 20.98 -24.82 -15.35
C LEU A 497 21.93 -23.99 -16.22
N ASN A 498 23.25 -24.14 -16.03
CA ASN A 498 24.26 -23.46 -16.84
C ASN A 498 25.43 -24.40 -17.23
N PRO A 499 25.28 -25.17 -18.33
CA PRO A 499 26.29 -26.14 -18.76
C PRO A 499 27.62 -25.53 -19.24
N GLN A 500 27.63 -24.22 -19.53
CA GLN A 500 28.84 -23.53 -20.01
C GLN A 500 29.86 -23.30 -18.88
N GLN A 501 29.40 -23.34 -17.62
CA GLN A 501 30.23 -23.03 -16.47
C GLN A 501 31.08 -24.24 -16.06
N ARG A 502 32.30 -24.31 -16.61
CA ARG A 502 33.26 -25.43 -16.42
C ARG A 502 33.64 -25.68 -14.95
N ARG A 503 33.52 -24.67 -14.08
CA ARG A 503 33.83 -24.78 -12.65
C ARG A 503 33.06 -25.92 -11.97
N TYR A 504 31.80 -26.14 -12.32
CA TYR A 504 30.96 -27.15 -11.66
C TYR A 504 31.48 -28.57 -11.90
N VAL A 505 31.89 -28.87 -13.14
CA VAL A 505 32.46 -30.18 -13.50
C VAL A 505 33.74 -30.45 -12.73
N ALA A 506 34.63 -29.45 -12.63
CA ALA A 506 35.88 -29.59 -11.88
C ALA A 506 35.62 -29.88 -10.38
N LEU A 507 34.66 -29.18 -9.78
CA LEU A 507 34.29 -29.40 -8.38
C LEU A 507 33.64 -30.77 -8.15
N ILE A 508 32.76 -31.23 -9.05
CA ILE A 508 32.14 -32.56 -8.98
C ILE A 508 33.22 -33.66 -9.06
N GLN A 509 34.19 -33.52 -9.97
CA GLN A 509 35.30 -34.46 -10.09
C GLN A 509 36.20 -34.46 -8.85
N GLU A 510 36.42 -33.31 -8.22
CA GLU A 510 37.16 -33.21 -6.96
C GLU A 510 36.42 -33.96 -5.84
N ILE A 511 35.11 -33.76 -5.70
CA ILE A 511 34.28 -34.45 -4.71
C ILE A 511 34.34 -35.96 -4.90
N ALA A 512 34.22 -36.43 -6.16
CA ALA A 512 34.29 -37.85 -6.49
C ALA A 512 35.64 -38.50 -6.16
N ARG A 513 36.74 -37.74 -6.08
CA ARG A 513 38.07 -38.23 -5.67
C ARG A 513 38.27 -38.28 -4.15
N ARG A 514 37.47 -37.53 -3.39
CA ARG A 514 37.56 -37.46 -1.92
C ARG A 514 36.59 -38.40 -1.20
N ARG A 515 35.61 -38.93 -1.94
CA ARG A 515 34.72 -40.01 -1.53
C ARG A 515 35.41 -41.36 -1.74
#